data_AF-A0A9E5DWM8-F1
#
_entry.id   AF-A0A9E5DWM8-F1
#
_cell.length_a   1.000
_cell.length_b   1.000
_cell.length_c   1.000
_cell.angle_alpha   90.00
_cell.angle_beta   90.00
_cell.angle_gamma   90.00
#
_symmetry.space_group_name_H-M   'P 1'
#
loop_
_entity.id
_entity.type
_entity.pdbx_description
1 polymer ?
#
loop_
_entity_poly.entity_id
_entity_poly.type
_entity_poly.pdbx_seq_one_letter_code
_entity_poly.pdbx_strand_id
1 'polypeptide(L)'
;MARKWACSSAVQPVSSNYCGLSVVAAALYALTLGASPVDAARIQIRARTTLTAQLAARQGQLEIAGHLRDQRGLAVANADIQVSISTELGGRLAQPVHTDTTGRYVARFGRAQLGMAELYHGNAAFAGDLLRGEARAEVTVDLARDQPAVEVLHPQRRWTVLADAWTTELLVSIGNVPLPNVPLELALDGQPALQLRTNADGLAHAAVPINALRKVGPHRARATLQATPTRNAAMVNWQFDLIATVELELAAQAGGHGDSRCGHGDWCLRGRASVHDAAAIVGAARAVVQLYAERKEVGSLVAGEDGQFSAVLHAAALQPFAHLGQVQLVARATANLPWTEPGWSQVLVLRPPPPSPWQEWASLGALALALVLLAWRLRRARRKSEADQLQAQAEQAGLPTETMIAGADGQPPCFALRAKVVHGELGRPVACRGLLRAPGGALTVIVSDNGLLQAEDLAAGPYSLSVTCDEHEPLHLEFVVPHQGRMDGCTLLPRSCRAVVRGTFAQAIRRHTGSQVDWGRETPRRAESRWAGHLRRGRAEIRLAVRAVERALYGRATDTEQIRDVDKAMTRVDEANR
;
A
#
# COMPACT_ATOMS: atom_id res chain seq x y z
N MET A 1 -2.27 20.35 21.33
CA MET A 1 -1.09 20.53 20.47
C MET A 1 -0.14 19.35 20.66
N ALA A 2 -0.18 18.36 19.76
CA ALA A 2 0.80 17.29 19.69
C ALA A 2 0.85 16.83 18.22
N ARG A 3 1.94 17.20 17.52
CA ARG A 3 2.20 16.82 16.13
C ARG A 3 2.85 15.44 16.13
N LYS A 4 2.16 14.42 15.60
CA LYS A 4 2.78 13.16 15.17
C LYS A 4 3.31 13.34 13.74
N TRP A 5 4.61 13.10 13.58
CA TRP A 5 5.24 12.91 12.27
C TRP A 5 5.03 11.45 11.87
N ALA A 6 4.48 11.22 10.68
CA ALA A 6 4.46 9.93 10.01
C ALA A 6 5.27 10.08 8.72
N CYS A 7 6.33 9.28 8.60
CA CYS A 7 7.17 9.16 7.42
C CYS A 7 6.36 8.60 6.25
N SER A 8 6.44 9.27 5.10
CA SER A 8 5.95 8.83 3.81
C SER A 8 7.09 8.33 2.93
N SER A 9 7.01 7.06 2.51
CA SER A 9 7.60 6.48 1.30
C SER A 9 6.75 5.22 0.99
N ALA A 10 6.41 4.79 -0.22
CA ALA A 10 6.71 5.17 -1.59
C ALA A 10 5.55 4.70 -2.53
N VAL A 11 5.36 5.47 -3.61
CA VAL A 11 4.97 5.16 -5.02
C VAL A 11 4.12 3.91 -5.39
N GLN A 12 2.91 4.19 -5.92
CA GLN A 12 2.07 3.65 -7.05
C GLN A 12 2.49 2.37 -7.87
N PRO A 13 1.65 1.85 -8.81
CA PRO A 13 0.23 1.42 -8.76
C PRO A 13 -0.01 0.05 -9.47
N VAL A 14 -0.77 -0.91 -8.92
CA VAL A 14 -1.26 -2.06 -9.72
C VAL A 14 -2.67 -2.50 -9.27
N SER A 15 -3.58 -2.48 -10.25
CA SER A 15 -4.90 -3.12 -10.39
C SER A 15 -5.88 -3.15 -9.19
N SER A 16 -6.75 -2.14 -9.18
CA SER A 16 -8.09 -2.21 -8.58
C SER A 16 -8.90 -3.34 -9.24
N ASN A 17 -9.24 -4.40 -8.50
CA ASN A 17 -10.51 -5.14 -8.65
C ASN A 17 -10.72 -6.31 -7.64
N TYR A 18 -9.81 -6.59 -6.70
CA TYR A 18 -9.97 -7.75 -5.77
C TYR A 18 -10.00 -7.45 -4.26
N CYS A 19 -9.92 -6.19 -3.82
CA CYS A 19 -9.84 -5.86 -2.38
C CYS A 19 -11.17 -5.78 -1.62
N GLY A 20 -12.33 -5.96 -2.25
CA GLY A 20 -13.63 -5.75 -1.60
C GLY A 20 -14.10 -6.91 -0.69
N LEU A 21 -13.69 -8.15 -0.96
CA LEU A 21 -14.26 -9.34 -0.30
C LEU A 21 -13.43 -9.85 0.89
N SER A 22 -12.11 -9.63 0.89
CA SER A 22 -11.21 -10.13 1.94
C SER A 22 -11.23 -9.30 3.23
N VAL A 23 -11.54 -8.00 3.16
CA VAL A 23 -11.66 -7.12 4.34
C VAL A 23 -12.95 -7.39 5.13
N VAL A 24 -14.03 -7.80 4.45
CA VAL A 24 -15.32 -8.13 5.09
C VAL A 24 -15.26 -9.49 5.80
N ALA A 25 -14.54 -10.48 5.22
CA ALA A 25 -14.33 -11.79 5.84
C ALA A 25 -13.45 -11.72 7.10
N ALA A 26 -12.40 -10.89 7.10
CA ALA A 26 -11.53 -10.70 8.26
C ALA A 26 -12.25 -9.97 9.42
N ALA A 27 -13.16 -9.04 9.11
CA ALA A 27 -13.96 -8.35 10.12
C ALA A 27 -15.05 -9.24 10.74
N LEU A 28 -15.64 -10.18 9.99
CA LEU A 28 -16.63 -11.15 10.49
C LEU A 28 -16.01 -12.28 11.35
N TYR A 29 -14.76 -12.65 11.07
CA TYR A 29 -14.02 -13.65 11.87
C TYR A 29 -13.55 -13.09 13.22
N ALA A 30 -13.31 -11.78 13.32
CA ALA A 30 -12.93 -11.11 14.57
C ALA A 30 -14.11 -10.90 15.54
N LEU A 31 -15.36 -11.02 15.06
CA LEU A 31 -16.57 -10.78 15.85
C LEU A 31 -17.20 -12.05 16.45
N THR A 32 -16.63 -13.25 16.23
CA THR A 32 -17.25 -14.53 16.63
C THR A 32 -16.48 -15.34 17.68
N LEU A 33 -15.35 -14.84 18.21
CA LEU A 33 -14.65 -15.49 19.33
C LEU A 33 -14.90 -14.76 20.65
N GLY A 34 -16.12 -14.91 21.16
CA GLY A 34 -16.42 -14.75 22.57
C GLY A 34 -16.11 -16.06 23.29
N ALA A 35 -15.10 -16.07 24.16
CA ALA A 35 -14.87 -17.15 25.11
C ALA A 35 -14.76 -16.54 26.51
N SER A 36 -15.65 -17.00 27.38
CA SER A 36 -15.82 -16.66 28.79
C SER A 36 -14.64 -17.09 29.66
N PRO A 37 -14.44 -16.44 30.83
CA PRO A 37 -13.33 -16.75 31.73
C PRO A 37 -13.60 -18.08 32.46
N VAL A 38 -12.64 -18.99 32.38
CA VAL A 38 -12.55 -20.16 33.24
C VAL A 38 -11.67 -19.78 34.42
N ASP A 39 -12.25 -19.81 35.63
CA ASP A 39 -11.51 -19.68 36.89
C ASP A 39 -10.57 -20.88 37.05
N ALA A 40 -9.34 -20.72 36.55
CA ALA A 40 -8.25 -21.64 36.79
C ALA A 40 -7.56 -21.26 38.10
N ALA A 41 -7.53 -22.19 39.05
CA ALA A 41 -6.73 -22.09 40.26
C ALA A 41 -5.29 -21.72 39.90
N ARG A 42 -4.86 -20.51 40.27
CA ARG A 42 -3.56 -19.93 39.90
C ARG A 42 -2.49 -20.52 40.81
N ILE A 43 -1.92 -21.66 40.43
CA ILE A 43 -0.66 -22.13 41.00
C ILE A 43 0.44 -21.23 40.45
N GLN A 44 0.78 -20.15 41.17
CA GLN A 44 1.91 -19.30 40.85
C GLN A 44 3.21 -19.97 41.29
N ILE A 45 3.87 -20.64 40.35
CA ILE A 45 5.27 -21.03 40.50
C ILE A 45 6.10 -19.76 40.32
N ARG A 46 6.64 -19.22 41.42
CA ARG A 46 7.53 -18.05 41.37
C ARG A 46 8.81 -18.43 40.63
N ALA A 47 9.18 -17.64 39.63
CA ALA A 47 10.40 -17.85 38.86
C ALA A 47 11.63 -17.71 39.76
N ARG A 48 12.62 -18.60 39.61
CA ARG A 48 13.88 -18.50 40.36
C ARG A 48 14.62 -17.22 39.95
N THR A 49 15.14 -16.46 40.91
CA THR A 49 15.97 -15.28 40.66
C THR A 49 17.39 -15.50 41.12
N THR A 50 18.32 -14.85 40.43
CA THR A 50 19.74 -14.85 40.78
C THR A 50 20.17 -13.44 41.12
N LEU A 51 20.74 -13.28 42.31
CA LEU A 51 21.31 -12.03 42.80
C LEU A 51 22.83 -12.19 42.87
N THR A 52 23.57 -11.26 42.30
CA THR A 52 25.02 -11.19 42.42
C THR A 52 25.41 -9.94 43.19
N ALA A 53 26.43 -10.03 44.03
CA ALA A 53 27.00 -8.89 44.74
C ALA A 53 28.53 -8.91 44.60
N GLN A 54 29.12 -7.72 44.66
CA GLN A 54 30.55 -7.46 44.78
C GLN A 54 30.73 -6.32 45.77
N LEU A 55 31.68 -6.47 46.69
CA LEU A 55 32.03 -5.44 47.66
C LEU A 55 33.42 -4.91 47.33
N ALA A 56 33.54 -3.59 47.16
CA ALA A 56 34.80 -2.92 46.88
C ALA A 56 34.96 -1.69 47.77
N ALA A 57 36.21 -1.33 48.11
CA ALA A 57 36.50 -0.06 48.77
C ALA A 57 36.96 0.97 47.74
N ARG A 58 36.27 2.11 47.66
CA ARG A 58 36.61 3.20 46.75
C ARG A 58 36.52 4.53 47.48
N GLN A 59 37.59 5.32 47.43
CA GLN A 59 37.60 6.73 47.89
C GLN A 59 37.01 6.94 49.31
N GLY A 60 37.35 6.06 50.26
CA GLY A 60 36.85 6.16 51.65
C GLY A 60 35.42 5.63 51.87
N GLN A 61 34.79 5.08 50.84
CA GLN A 61 33.48 4.43 50.91
C GLN A 61 33.60 2.93 50.58
N LEU A 62 32.65 2.16 51.08
CA LEU A 62 32.44 0.77 50.72
C LEU A 62 31.25 0.71 49.77
N GLU A 63 31.44 0.16 48.59
CA GLU A 63 30.42 0.02 47.56
C GLU A 63 30.07 -1.46 47.39
N ILE A 64 28.79 -1.80 47.62
CA ILE A 64 28.22 -3.09 47.24
C ILE A 64 27.46 -2.89 45.93
N ALA A 65 27.96 -3.48 44.86
CA ALA A 65 27.34 -3.41 43.54
C ALA A 65 27.00 -4.81 43.02
N GLY A 66 25.94 -4.90 42.22
CA GLY A 66 25.45 -6.20 41.78
C GLY A 66 24.36 -6.14 40.73
N HIS A 67 23.86 -7.32 40.35
CA HIS A 67 22.74 -7.44 39.42
C HIS A 67 21.68 -8.42 39.95
N LEU A 68 20.41 -8.08 39.76
CA LEU A 68 19.28 -9.00 39.94
C LEU A 68 18.76 -9.44 38.57
N ARG A 69 18.68 -10.75 38.38
CA ARG A 69 18.26 -11.39 37.14
C ARG A 69 17.22 -12.48 37.40
N ASP A 70 16.30 -12.66 36.47
CA ASP A 70 15.31 -13.74 36.55
C ASP A 70 15.89 -15.10 36.10
N GLN A 71 15.06 -16.14 36.05
CA GLN A 71 15.49 -17.48 35.60
C GLN A 71 15.90 -17.55 34.13
N ARG A 72 15.44 -16.59 33.32
CA ARG A 72 15.88 -16.40 31.92
C ARG A 72 17.11 -15.48 31.86
N GLY A 73 17.57 -15.04 33.04
CA GLY A 73 18.42 -13.91 33.37
C GLY A 73 18.31 -12.66 32.54
N LEU A 74 17.06 -12.31 32.26
CA LEU A 74 16.67 -10.94 31.95
C LEU A 74 16.85 -10.07 33.20
N ALA A 75 17.14 -8.80 32.97
CA ALA A 75 17.26 -7.80 34.03
C ALA A 75 15.93 -7.63 34.79
N VAL A 76 15.99 -7.64 36.11
CA VAL A 76 14.86 -7.31 36.96
C VAL A 76 14.99 -5.84 37.37
N ALA A 77 14.24 -4.97 36.72
CA ALA A 77 14.25 -3.53 36.96
C ALA A 77 13.31 -3.11 38.10
N ASN A 78 13.63 -1.99 38.75
CA ASN A 78 12.86 -1.34 39.82
C ASN A 78 12.47 -2.29 40.96
N ALA A 79 13.36 -3.21 41.32
CA ALA A 79 13.17 -4.13 42.44
C ALA A 79 13.92 -3.65 43.69
N ASP A 80 13.28 -3.82 44.85
CA ASP A 80 13.83 -3.45 46.14
C ASP A 80 14.83 -4.49 46.63
N ILE A 81 16.09 -4.07 46.79
CA ILE A 81 17.15 -4.87 47.36
C ILE A 81 17.51 -4.29 48.72
N GLN A 82 17.44 -5.12 49.76
CA GLN A 82 17.99 -4.78 51.07
C GLN A 82 19.48 -5.07 51.06
N VAL A 83 20.31 -4.04 51.19
CA VAL A 83 21.76 -4.20 51.24
C VAL A 83 22.26 -3.80 52.62
N SER A 84 23.03 -4.69 53.25
CA SER A 84 23.65 -4.42 54.54
C SER A 84 25.12 -4.74 54.52
N ILE A 85 25.87 -4.02 55.35
CA ILE A 85 27.29 -4.26 55.59
C ILE A 85 27.52 -4.31 57.10
N SER A 86 28.35 -5.25 57.52
CA SER A 86 28.75 -5.42 58.91
C SER A 86 30.27 -5.59 59.03
N THR A 87 30.81 -5.22 60.18
CA THR A 87 32.22 -5.39 60.52
C THR A 87 32.39 -6.47 61.59
N GLU A 88 33.59 -7.02 61.72
CA GLU A 88 33.95 -7.91 62.83
C GLU A 88 33.86 -7.23 64.20
N LEU A 89 33.97 -5.90 64.23
CA LEU A 89 33.85 -5.06 65.42
C LEU A 89 32.38 -4.79 65.82
N GLY A 90 31.41 -5.41 65.16
CA GLY A 90 29.98 -5.30 65.47
C GLY A 90 29.28 -4.09 64.85
N GLY A 91 29.97 -3.25 64.08
CA GLY A 91 29.35 -2.17 63.31
C GLY A 91 28.45 -2.73 62.22
N ARG A 92 27.24 -2.19 62.04
CA ARG A 92 26.30 -2.62 60.99
C ARG A 92 25.52 -1.44 60.42
N LEU A 93 25.47 -1.36 59.09
CA LEU A 93 24.60 -0.45 58.36
C LEU A 93 23.76 -1.23 57.35
N ALA A 94 22.54 -0.77 57.10
CA ALA A 94 21.67 -1.32 56.08
C ALA A 94 20.93 -0.19 55.39
N GLN A 95 20.73 -0.32 54.08
CA GLN A 95 19.89 0.59 53.31
C GLN A 95 19.18 -0.15 52.17
N PRO A 96 17.94 0.22 51.86
CA PRO A 96 17.27 -0.24 50.65
C PRO A 96 17.89 0.46 49.43
N VAL A 97 18.06 -0.29 48.35
CA VAL A 97 18.41 0.24 47.02
C VAL A 97 17.49 -0.37 45.97
N HIS A 98 17.36 0.29 44.83
CA HIS A 98 16.53 -0.19 43.73
C HIS A 98 17.41 -0.59 42.55
N THR A 99 16.99 -1.62 41.83
CA THR A 99 17.64 -1.98 40.57
C THR A 99 17.24 -1.02 39.44
N ASP A 100 18.19 -0.65 38.59
CA ASP A 100 17.93 0.14 37.38
C ASP A 100 17.31 -0.70 36.24
N THR A 101 17.14 -0.11 35.05
CA THR A 101 16.58 -0.79 33.87
C THR A 101 17.42 -1.97 33.38
N THR A 102 18.70 -2.04 33.77
CA THR A 102 19.62 -3.14 33.47
C THR A 102 19.68 -4.17 34.61
N GLY A 103 18.87 -4.00 35.65
CA GLY A 103 18.83 -4.85 36.82
C GLY A 103 20.02 -4.62 37.75
N ARG A 104 20.81 -3.55 37.55
CA ARG A 104 21.98 -3.22 38.36
C ARG A 104 21.56 -2.46 39.60
N TYR A 105 22.18 -2.75 40.74
CA TYR A 105 22.05 -1.96 41.96
C TYR A 105 23.42 -1.58 42.51
N VAL A 106 23.47 -0.47 43.24
CA VAL A 106 24.69 0.04 43.89
C VAL A 106 24.31 0.64 45.25
N ALA A 107 24.92 0.15 46.31
CA ALA A 107 24.81 0.68 47.67
C ALA A 107 26.17 1.19 48.13
N ARG A 108 26.22 2.42 48.65
CA ARG A 108 27.45 3.04 49.17
C ARG A 108 27.33 3.28 50.67
N PHE A 109 28.37 2.92 51.41
CA PHE A 109 28.47 3.08 52.85
C PHE A 109 29.73 3.88 53.20
N GLY A 110 29.58 4.87 54.08
CA GLY A 110 30.73 5.63 54.58
C GLY A 110 31.52 4.80 55.59
N ARG A 111 32.84 4.62 55.38
CA ARG A 111 33.68 3.83 56.30
C ARG A 111 33.71 4.38 57.71
N ALA A 112 33.68 5.71 57.86
CA ALA A 112 33.67 6.38 59.16
C ALA A 112 32.47 5.97 60.03
N GLN A 113 31.34 5.61 59.43
CA GLN A 113 30.11 5.23 60.15
C GLN A 113 30.12 3.79 60.65
N LEU A 114 30.99 2.93 60.11
CA LEU A 114 31.05 1.49 60.43
C LEU A 114 32.13 1.12 61.45
N GLY A 115 32.93 2.11 61.86
CA GLY A 115 34.22 1.87 62.50
C GLY A 115 35.26 1.45 61.47
N MET A 116 36.48 1.97 61.59
CA MET A 116 37.60 1.61 60.72
C MET A 116 38.04 0.17 61.02
N ALA A 117 37.39 -0.81 60.38
CA ALA A 117 37.76 -2.22 60.42
C ALA A 117 38.61 -2.62 59.22
N GLU A 118 39.24 -3.78 59.29
CA GLU A 118 39.95 -4.42 58.17
C GLU A 118 39.03 -5.36 57.40
N LEU A 119 38.18 -6.13 58.10
CA LEU A 119 37.23 -7.05 57.47
C LEU A 119 35.79 -6.50 57.46
N TYR A 120 35.15 -6.54 56.29
CA TYR A 120 33.74 -6.20 56.11
C TYR A 120 32.98 -7.33 55.44
N HIS A 121 31.78 -7.61 55.93
CA HIS A 121 30.83 -8.57 55.40
C HIS A 121 29.64 -7.82 54.80
N GLY A 122 29.40 -7.96 53.50
CA GLY A 122 28.25 -7.45 52.79
C GLY A 122 27.22 -8.53 52.53
N ASN A 123 25.94 -8.16 52.64
CA ASN A 123 24.80 -8.99 52.27
C ASN A 123 23.85 -8.16 51.40
N ALA A 124 23.39 -8.73 50.29
CA ALA A 124 22.30 -8.20 49.50
C ALA A 124 21.17 -9.25 49.46
N ALA A 125 19.94 -8.80 49.72
CA ALA A 125 18.77 -9.66 49.77
C ALA A 125 17.60 -9.05 48.98
N PHE A 126 17.02 -9.87 48.10
CA PHE A 126 15.76 -9.61 47.41
C PHE A 126 14.69 -10.52 48.02
N ALA A 127 13.62 -9.91 48.55
CA ALA A 127 12.53 -10.62 49.22
C ALA A 127 11.55 -11.34 48.26
N GLY A 128 11.77 -11.25 46.95
CA GLY A 128 10.84 -11.76 45.95
C GLY A 128 9.67 -10.81 45.70
N ASP A 129 8.89 -11.12 44.68
CA ASP A 129 7.64 -10.43 44.36
C ASP A 129 6.56 -11.43 43.87
N LEU A 130 5.47 -10.91 43.29
CA LEU A 130 4.36 -11.72 42.78
C LEU A 130 4.77 -12.72 41.69
N LEU A 131 5.87 -12.49 40.98
CA LEU A 131 6.32 -13.28 39.83
C LEU A 131 7.66 -13.99 40.08
N ARG A 132 8.45 -13.52 41.05
CA ARG A 132 9.87 -13.85 41.23
C ARG A 132 10.17 -14.26 42.67
N GLY A 133 11.02 -15.28 42.83
CA GLY A 133 11.41 -15.83 44.12
C GLY A 133 12.39 -14.93 44.90
N GLU A 134 12.72 -15.34 46.11
CA GLU A 134 13.76 -14.70 46.93
C GLU A 134 15.17 -14.99 46.38
N ALA A 135 16.10 -14.05 46.58
CA ALA A 135 17.51 -14.25 46.27
C ALA A 135 18.41 -13.53 47.27
N ARG A 136 19.56 -14.13 47.61
CA ARG A 136 20.55 -13.57 48.54
C ARG A 136 21.96 -13.72 47.98
N ALA A 137 22.81 -12.74 48.26
CA ALA A 137 24.23 -12.75 47.93
C ALA A 137 25.04 -12.24 49.12
N GLU A 138 26.09 -12.97 49.48
CA GLU A 138 27.01 -12.60 50.54
C GLU A 138 28.40 -12.36 49.94
N VAL A 139 29.07 -11.33 50.42
CA VAL A 139 30.38 -10.89 49.95
C VAL A 139 31.23 -10.43 51.12
N THR A 140 32.53 -10.62 51.03
CA THR A 140 33.50 -10.15 52.02
C THR A 140 34.59 -9.35 51.33
N VAL A 141 35.07 -8.31 52.00
CA VAL A 141 36.28 -7.60 51.60
C VAL A 141 37.18 -7.45 52.80
N ASP A 142 38.43 -7.87 52.64
CA ASP A 142 39.49 -7.68 53.60
C ASP A 142 40.38 -6.54 53.09
N LEU A 143 40.32 -5.38 53.75
CA LEU A 143 41.09 -4.20 53.37
C LEU A 143 42.59 -4.33 53.67
N ALA A 144 43.01 -5.33 54.47
CA ALA A 144 44.41 -5.66 54.63
C ALA A 144 44.98 -6.40 53.40
N ARG A 145 44.11 -6.89 52.51
CA ARG A 145 44.48 -7.53 51.25
C ARG A 145 44.32 -6.59 50.07
N ASP A 146 45.12 -6.86 49.05
CA ASP A 146 44.98 -6.19 47.77
C ASP A 146 43.57 -6.37 47.18
N GLN A 147 43.09 -5.36 46.44
CA GLN A 147 41.79 -5.37 45.78
C GLN A 147 41.97 -5.44 44.26
N PRO A 148 42.17 -6.64 43.70
CA PRO A 148 42.23 -6.80 42.26
C PRO A 148 40.87 -6.52 41.61
N ALA A 149 40.89 -6.05 40.37
CA ALA A 149 39.75 -5.97 39.48
C ALA A 149 39.97 -6.94 38.31
N VAL A 150 38.87 -7.49 37.78
CA VAL A 150 38.87 -8.26 36.54
C VAL A 150 38.00 -7.49 35.55
N GLU A 151 38.53 -7.19 34.38
CA GLU A 151 37.84 -6.42 33.34
C GLU A 151 37.86 -7.19 32.02
N VAL A 152 36.77 -7.11 31.25
CA VAL A 152 36.70 -7.68 29.90
C VAL A 152 37.13 -6.62 28.91
N LEU A 153 38.22 -6.87 28.20
CA LEU A 153 38.66 -6.01 27.11
C LEU A 153 37.86 -6.35 25.85
N HIS A 154 37.40 -5.30 25.16
CA HIS A 154 36.65 -5.39 23.89
C HIS A 154 35.50 -6.42 23.90
N PRO A 155 34.47 -6.25 24.77
CA PRO A 155 33.38 -7.23 24.86
C PRO A 155 32.55 -7.27 23.57
N GLN A 156 32.90 -8.19 22.66
CA GLN A 156 32.10 -8.49 21.49
C GLN A 156 30.80 -9.15 21.93
N ARG A 157 29.69 -8.45 21.70
CA ARG A 157 28.35 -8.89 22.13
C ARG A 157 27.72 -9.90 21.17
N ARG A 158 28.28 -10.10 19.99
CA ARG A 158 27.68 -10.91 18.94
C ARG A 158 28.74 -11.74 18.22
N TRP A 159 28.48 -13.03 18.12
CA TRP A 159 29.33 -14.02 17.48
C TRP A 159 28.50 -14.86 16.52
N THR A 160 29.10 -15.30 15.41
CA THR A 160 28.45 -16.21 14.46
C THR A 160 28.92 -17.63 14.69
N VAL A 161 28.07 -18.61 14.35
CA VAL A 161 28.43 -20.04 14.41
C VAL A 161 29.56 -20.45 13.46
N LEU A 162 29.85 -19.60 12.46
CA LEU A 162 30.92 -19.82 11.48
C LEU A 162 32.31 -19.48 12.03
N ALA A 163 32.39 -18.82 13.19
CA ALA A 163 33.67 -18.61 13.85
C ALA A 163 34.20 -19.93 14.43
N ASP A 164 35.52 -20.13 14.39
CA ASP A 164 36.14 -21.34 14.95
C ASP A 164 36.01 -21.38 16.48
N ALA A 165 36.21 -20.23 17.13
CA ALA A 165 36.15 -20.07 18.57
C ALA A 165 35.58 -18.70 18.95
N TRP A 166 34.86 -18.67 20.07
CA TRP A 166 34.58 -17.45 20.82
C TRP A 166 35.85 -17.04 21.57
N THR A 167 36.33 -15.83 21.35
CA THR A 167 37.53 -15.32 22.02
C THR A 167 37.22 -14.12 22.90
N THR A 168 37.94 -14.02 24.01
CA THR A 168 37.81 -12.89 24.94
C THR A 168 39.15 -12.62 25.63
N GLU A 169 39.38 -11.36 25.96
CA GLU A 169 40.55 -10.91 26.70
C GLU A 169 40.11 -10.35 28.05
N LEU A 170 40.78 -10.80 29.11
CA LEU A 170 40.53 -10.41 30.49
C LEU A 170 41.77 -9.71 31.04
N LEU A 171 41.60 -8.50 31.54
CA LEU A 171 42.63 -7.78 32.28
C LEU A 171 42.43 -7.98 33.78
N VAL A 172 43.49 -8.36 34.49
CA VAL A 172 43.54 -8.36 35.95
C VAL A 172 44.51 -7.31 36.41
N SER A 173 44.06 -6.38 37.25
CA SER A 173 44.89 -5.29 37.76
C SER A 173 44.54 -4.96 39.21
N ILE A 174 45.47 -4.32 39.92
CA ILE A 174 45.20 -3.60 41.17
C ILE A 174 45.37 -2.12 40.86
N GLY A 175 44.27 -1.36 40.88
CA GLY A 175 44.27 -0.01 40.32
C GLY A 175 44.70 -0.05 38.85
N ASN A 176 45.80 0.64 38.52
CA ASN A 176 46.35 0.69 37.16
C ASN A 176 47.56 -0.25 36.96
N VAL A 177 47.88 -1.10 37.95
CA VAL A 177 49.02 -2.03 37.86
C VAL A 177 48.52 -3.40 37.42
N PRO A 178 48.92 -3.90 36.24
CA PRO A 178 48.54 -5.23 35.79
C PRO A 178 49.15 -6.32 36.67
N LEU A 179 48.43 -7.42 36.87
CA LEU A 179 48.88 -8.54 37.70
C LEU A 179 49.26 -9.76 36.88
N PRO A 180 50.56 -10.11 36.79
CA PRO A 180 51.00 -11.26 36.02
C PRO A 180 50.87 -12.59 36.76
N ASN A 181 50.74 -13.67 35.99
CA ASN A 181 50.72 -15.07 36.45
C ASN A 181 49.66 -15.36 37.53
N VAL A 182 48.50 -14.71 37.42
CA VAL A 182 47.38 -14.90 38.34
C VAL A 182 46.40 -15.92 37.76
N PRO A 183 46.00 -16.95 38.52
CA PRO A 183 45.00 -17.91 38.07
C PRO A 183 43.61 -17.28 38.03
N LEU A 184 42.90 -17.51 36.93
CA LEU A 184 41.53 -17.10 36.70
C LEU A 184 40.70 -18.31 36.30
N GLU A 185 39.46 -18.36 36.75
CA GLU A 185 38.49 -19.36 36.34
C GLU A 185 37.41 -18.70 35.48
N LEU A 186 37.28 -19.15 34.23
CA LEU A 186 36.26 -18.69 33.30
C LEU A 186 35.17 -19.76 33.15
N ALA A 187 34.00 -19.48 33.71
CA ALA A 187 32.81 -20.31 33.54
C ALA A 187 31.93 -19.76 32.42
N LEU A 188 31.47 -20.65 31.54
CA LEU A 188 30.48 -20.40 30.51
C LEU A 188 29.24 -21.26 30.76
N ASP A 189 28.06 -20.77 30.40
CA ASP A 189 26.81 -21.49 30.63
C ASP A 189 26.85 -22.92 30.03
N GLY A 190 26.72 -23.93 30.89
CA GLY A 190 26.68 -25.34 30.50
C GLY A 190 28.03 -25.96 30.12
N GLN A 191 29.15 -25.24 30.27
CA GLN A 191 30.51 -25.74 30.02
C GLN A 191 31.29 -25.95 31.31
N PRO A 192 32.28 -26.87 31.32
CA PRO A 192 33.28 -26.91 32.38
C PRO A 192 34.06 -25.59 32.42
N ALA A 193 34.41 -25.16 33.64
CA ALA A 193 35.16 -23.92 33.82
C ALA A 193 36.59 -24.06 33.27
N LEU A 194 37.03 -23.04 32.53
CA LEU A 194 38.37 -22.96 31.96
C LEU A 194 39.32 -22.29 32.94
N GLN A 195 40.46 -22.92 33.17
CA GLN A 195 41.52 -22.37 34.00
C GLN A 195 42.46 -21.55 33.11
N LEU A 196 42.57 -20.27 33.40
CA LEU A 196 43.39 -19.29 32.69
C LEU A 196 44.48 -18.76 33.62
N ARG A 197 45.55 -18.22 33.03
CA ARG A 197 46.55 -17.43 33.76
C ARG A 197 46.84 -16.14 33.02
N THR A 198 47.04 -15.07 33.76
CA THR A 198 47.45 -13.79 33.18
C THR A 198 48.92 -13.82 32.73
N ASN A 199 49.23 -13.15 31.63
CA ASN A 199 50.58 -12.96 31.11
C ASN A 199 51.32 -11.81 31.86
N ALA A 200 52.48 -11.40 31.36
CA ALA A 200 53.27 -10.30 31.96
C ALA A 200 52.50 -8.97 32.08
N ASP A 201 51.57 -8.72 31.16
CA ASP A 201 50.75 -7.51 31.09
C ASP A 201 49.42 -7.64 31.85
N GLY A 202 49.26 -8.69 32.66
CA GLY A 202 48.02 -8.94 33.40
C GLY A 202 46.85 -9.41 32.55
N LEU A 203 47.10 -9.81 31.29
CA LEU A 203 46.07 -10.26 30.34
C LEU A 203 45.94 -11.78 30.33
N ALA A 204 44.72 -12.28 30.41
CA ALA A 204 44.37 -13.66 30.15
C ALA A 204 43.50 -13.74 28.89
N HIS A 205 43.89 -14.60 27.96
CA HIS A 205 43.16 -14.84 26.72
C HIS A 205 42.41 -16.16 26.84
N ALA A 206 41.11 -16.14 26.55
CA ALA A 206 40.30 -17.34 26.46
C ALA A 206 39.81 -17.52 25.02
N ALA A 207 39.87 -18.77 24.57
CA ALA A 207 39.31 -19.22 23.30
C ALA A 207 38.49 -20.48 23.57
N VAL A 208 37.20 -20.43 23.24
CA VAL A 208 36.27 -21.55 23.42
C VAL A 208 35.71 -21.94 22.07
N PRO A 209 35.92 -23.19 21.61
CA PRO A 209 35.37 -23.67 20.35
C PRO A 209 33.86 -23.42 20.28
N ILE A 210 33.37 -22.84 19.19
CA ILE A 210 31.95 -22.47 19.08
C ILE A 210 31.04 -23.72 19.15
N ASN A 211 31.50 -24.85 18.60
CA ASN A 211 30.80 -26.14 18.70
C ASN A 211 30.63 -26.63 20.15
N ALA A 212 31.47 -26.18 21.09
CA ALA A 212 31.31 -26.50 22.51
C ALA A 212 30.09 -25.79 23.11
N LEU A 213 29.70 -24.62 22.60
CA LEU A 213 28.57 -23.84 23.13
C LEU A 213 27.19 -24.47 22.84
N ARG A 214 27.13 -25.52 21.98
CA ARG A 214 25.99 -26.41 21.66
C ARG A 214 24.67 -25.79 21.17
N LYS A 215 24.42 -24.50 21.42
CA LYS A 215 23.13 -23.85 21.17
C LYS A 215 23.31 -22.39 20.80
N VAL A 216 22.59 -21.92 19.80
CA VAL A 216 22.47 -20.49 19.47
C VAL A 216 21.59 -19.72 20.45
N GLY A 217 21.86 -18.42 20.56
CA GLY A 217 21.16 -17.49 21.45
C GLY A 217 22.09 -16.86 22.49
N PRO A 218 21.52 -16.32 23.59
CA PRO A 218 22.31 -15.62 24.60
C PRO A 218 23.09 -16.60 25.48
N HIS A 219 24.38 -16.30 25.67
CA HIS A 219 25.32 -17.02 26.52
C HIS A 219 25.89 -16.08 27.58
N ARG A 220 26.16 -16.61 28.77
CA ARG A 220 26.85 -15.88 29.84
C ARG A 220 28.23 -16.42 30.09
N ALA A 221 29.13 -15.48 30.36
CA ALA A 221 30.48 -15.74 30.78
C ALA A 221 30.73 -15.09 32.14
N ARG A 222 31.44 -15.80 33.00
CA ARG A 222 31.85 -15.35 34.32
C ARG A 222 33.32 -15.66 34.52
N ALA A 223 34.13 -14.63 34.68
CA ALA A 223 35.53 -14.79 35.09
C ALA A 223 35.65 -14.51 36.59
N THR A 224 36.31 -15.41 37.31
CA THR A 224 36.49 -15.33 38.77
C THR A 224 37.97 -15.47 39.11
N LEU A 225 38.47 -14.53 39.89
CA LEU A 225 39.74 -14.61 40.60
C LEU A 225 39.46 -15.07 42.03
N GLN A 226 40.03 -16.20 42.43
CA GLN A 226 39.91 -16.70 43.80
C GLN A 226 40.73 -15.86 44.77
N ALA A 227 40.23 -15.71 46.01
CA ALA A 227 40.97 -15.02 47.07
C ALA A 227 42.24 -15.80 47.44
N THR A 228 43.29 -15.07 47.78
CA THR A 228 44.53 -15.61 48.34
C THR A 228 44.79 -14.98 49.72
N PRO A 229 45.81 -15.41 50.48
CA PRO A 229 46.18 -14.74 51.72
C PRO A 229 46.52 -13.25 51.55
N THR A 230 46.95 -12.83 50.36
CA THR A 230 47.39 -11.46 50.07
C THR A 230 46.40 -10.66 49.23
N ARG A 231 45.43 -11.31 48.59
CA ARG A 231 44.50 -10.67 47.64
C ARG A 231 43.06 -11.09 47.88
N ASN A 232 42.14 -10.15 47.73
CA ASN A 232 40.71 -10.44 47.70
C ASN A 232 40.32 -11.16 46.39
N ALA A 233 39.16 -11.81 46.43
CA ALA A 233 38.53 -12.33 45.23
C ALA A 233 38.01 -11.18 44.36
N ALA A 234 37.97 -11.40 43.04
CA ALA A 234 37.39 -10.48 42.08
C ALA A 234 36.62 -11.25 41.02
N MET A 235 35.60 -10.63 40.41
CA MET A 235 34.86 -11.30 39.33
C MET A 235 34.32 -10.30 38.32
N VAL A 236 34.04 -10.77 37.11
CA VAL A 236 33.28 -10.04 36.09
C VAL A 236 32.31 -10.98 35.40
N ASN A 237 31.11 -10.47 35.14
CA ASN A 237 30.05 -11.20 34.44
C ASN A 237 29.64 -10.41 33.18
N TRP A 238 29.49 -11.09 32.06
CA TRP A 238 28.98 -10.47 30.84
C TRP A 238 28.19 -11.47 29.99
N GLN A 239 27.50 -10.94 28.99
CA GLN A 239 26.66 -11.70 28.07
C GLN A 239 27.07 -11.42 26.62
N PHE A 240 27.00 -12.45 25.79
CA PHE A 240 27.14 -12.35 24.34
C PHE A 240 26.10 -13.25 23.67
N ASP A 241 25.78 -12.94 22.41
CA ASP A 241 24.82 -13.70 21.62
C ASP A 241 25.57 -14.50 20.56
N LEU A 242 25.29 -15.80 20.49
CA LEU A 242 25.74 -16.69 19.40
C LEU A 242 24.63 -16.81 18.36
N ILE A 243 24.91 -16.44 17.12
CA ILE A 243 23.92 -16.32 16.06
C ILE A 243 24.18 -17.38 14.99
N ALA A 244 23.14 -18.12 14.63
CA ALA A 244 23.15 -19.06 13.52
C ALA A 244 23.25 -18.30 12.19
N THR A 245 23.92 -18.88 11.21
CA THR A 245 24.06 -18.27 9.89
C THR A 245 23.31 -19.10 8.87
N VAL A 246 22.49 -18.46 8.04
CA VAL A 246 21.87 -19.11 6.90
C VAL A 246 22.89 -19.15 5.75
N GLU A 247 23.16 -20.33 5.23
CA GLU A 247 23.87 -20.53 3.97
C GLU A 247 22.84 -20.78 2.87
N LEU A 248 23.12 -20.26 1.67
CA LEU A 248 22.18 -20.31 0.56
C LEU A 248 22.90 -20.70 -0.72
N GLU A 249 22.61 -21.89 -1.22
CA GLU A 249 23.05 -22.32 -2.54
C GLU A 249 21.96 -21.99 -3.56
N LEU A 250 22.36 -21.39 -4.68
CA LEU A 250 21.47 -21.09 -5.80
C LEU A 250 22.12 -21.55 -7.11
N ALA A 251 21.36 -22.30 -7.89
CA ALA A 251 21.67 -22.68 -9.26
C ALA A 251 20.53 -22.27 -10.19
N ALA A 252 20.88 -21.87 -11.41
CA ALA A 252 19.92 -21.49 -12.44
C ALA A 252 20.22 -22.27 -13.71
N GLN A 253 19.18 -22.82 -14.34
CA GLN A 253 19.24 -23.50 -15.62
C GLN A 253 18.26 -22.84 -16.59
N ALA A 254 18.71 -22.47 -17.79
CA ALA A 254 17.83 -21.91 -18.82
C ALA A 254 16.85 -22.97 -19.34
N GLY A 255 15.58 -22.59 -19.49
CA GLY A 255 14.52 -23.43 -20.05
C GLY A 255 14.72 -23.70 -21.54
N GLY A 256 14.84 -24.98 -21.89
CA GLY A 256 14.94 -25.44 -23.28
C GLY A 256 13.59 -25.52 -23.97
N HIS A 257 13.60 -25.57 -25.31
CA HIS A 257 12.40 -25.90 -26.08
C HIS A 257 11.91 -27.31 -25.74
N GLY A 258 10.67 -27.42 -25.25
CA GLY A 258 10.05 -28.70 -24.88
C GLY A 258 10.24 -29.13 -23.42
N ASP A 259 10.91 -28.34 -22.58
CA ASP A 259 10.97 -28.62 -21.15
C ASP A 259 9.62 -28.25 -20.50
N SER A 260 8.88 -29.25 -20.03
CA SER A 260 7.56 -29.06 -19.43
C SER A 260 7.60 -28.31 -18.08
N ARG A 261 8.78 -28.22 -17.44
CA ARG A 261 8.94 -27.58 -16.12
C ARG A 261 9.38 -26.12 -16.21
N CYS A 262 10.04 -25.75 -17.29
CA CYS A 262 10.49 -24.38 -17.55
C CYS A 262 10.12 -23.95 -18.98
N GLY A 263 9.30 -22.90 -19.08
CA GLY A 263 8.97 -22.31 -20.37
C GLY A 263 10.23 -21.86 -21.12
N HIS A 264 10.15 -21.85 -22.45
CA HIS A 264 11.24 -21.35 -23.26
C HIS A 264 11.52 -19.87 -22.94
N GLY A 265 12.76 -19.57 -22.57
CA GLY A 265 13.22 -18.22 -22.22
C GLY A 265 13.19 -17.92 -20.72
N ASP A 266 12.60 -18.80 -19.90
CA ASP A 266 12.61 -18.70 -18.44
C ASP A 266 13.83 -19.41 -17.84
N TRP A 267 14.11 -19.18 -16.55
CA TRP A 267 15.15 -19.91 -15.81
C TRP A 267 14.55 -20.74 -14.69
N CYS A 268 14.94 -22.00 -14.64
CA CYS A 268 14.64 -22.90 -13.56
C CYS A 268 15.68 -22.70 -12.47
N LEU A 269 15.22 -22.08 -11.39
CA LEU A 269 16.01 -21.89 -10.18
C LEU A 269 15.84 -23.12 -9.29
N ARG A 270 16.96 -23.64 -8.79
CA ARG A 270 17.00 -24.64 -7.74
C ARG A 270 18.01 -24.21 -6.72
N GLY A 271 17.72 -24.44 -5.46
CA GLY A 271 18.63 -24.08 -4.40
C GLY A 271 18.29 -24.76 -3.10
N ARG A 272 19.16 -24.53 -2.13
CA ARG A 272 19.01 -25.03 -0.77
C ARG A 272 19.41 -23.95 0.20
N ALA A 273 18.52 -23.64 1.12
CA ALA A 273 18.81 -22.84 2.30
C ALA A 273 19.11 -23.79 3.46
N SER A 274 20.30 -23.67 4.05
CA SER A 274 20.72 -24.40 5.25
C SER A 274 20.96 -23.42 6.38
N VAL A 275 20.62 -23.81 7.60
CA VAL A 275 21.00 -23.09 8.81
C VAL A 275 22.18 -23.82 9.42
N HIS A 276 23.30 -23.12 9.54
CA HIS A 276 24.38 -23.52 10.41
C HIS A 276 23.94 -23.19 11.83
N ASP A 277 23.75 -24.22 12.65
CA ASP A 277 23.63 -24.11 14.11
C ASP A 277 24.93 -24.61 14.74
N ALA A 278 25.20 -24.28 15.99
CA ALA A 278 26.39 -24.68 16.73
C ALA A 278 26.57 -26.22 16.80
N ALA A 279 25.49 -26.98 16.65
CA ALA A 279 25.49 -28.44 16.73
C ALA A 279 25.39 -29.17 15.39
N ALA A 280 24.74 -28.59 14.38
CA ALA A 280 24.47 -29.26 13.11
C ALA A 280 24.11 -28.27 11.99
N ILE A 281 24.26 -28.73 10.75
CA ILE A 281 23.71 -28.06 9.57
C ILE A 281 22.35 -28.69 9.26
N VAL A 282 21.28 -27.89 9.32
CA VAL A 282 19.91 -28.36 9.09
C VAL A 282 19.28 -27.57 7.94
N GLY A 283 18.36 -28.18 7.21
CA GLY A 283 17.55 -27.46 6.22
C GLY A 283 16.82 -26.29 6.87
N ALA A 284 16.87 -25.11 6.26
CA ALA A 284 16.17 -23.92 6.72
C ALA A 284 14.68 -24.01 6.35
N ALA A 285 13.95 -24.83 7.10
CA ALA A 285 12.54 -25.09 6.86
C ALA A 285 11.74 -23.79 6.80
N ARG A 286 10.96 -23.61 5.71
CA ARG A 286 10.12 -22.42 5.49
C ARG A 286 10.88 -21.09 5.49
N ALA A 287 12.18 -21.11 5.19
CA ALA A 287 12.94 -19.87 4.97
C ALA A 287 12.35 -19.09 3.79
N VAL A 288 12.23 -17.77 3.95
CA VAL A 288 11.83 -16.88 2.87
C VAL A 288 13.06 -16.55 2.05
N VAL A 289 13.05 -16.92 0.77
CA VAL A 289 14.13 -16.67 -0.19
C VAL A 289 13.68 -15.58 -1.14
N GLN A 290 14.33 -14.42 -1.07
CA GLN A 290 14.10 -13.28 -1.94
C GLN A 290 15.15 -13.26 -3.04
N LEU A 291 14.73 -13.00 -4.28
CA LEU A 291 15.58 -12.95 -5.47
C LEU A 291 15.79 -11.49 -5.86
N TYR A 292 17.05 -11.10 -6.04
CA TYR A 292 17.45 -9.76 -6.43
C TYR A 292 18.20 -9.79 -7.76
N ALA A 293 17.70 -9.06 -8.74
CA ALA A 293 18.41 -8.77 -9.98
C ALA A 293 18.89 -7.32 -9.95
N GLU A 294 20.19 -7.07 -10.08
CA GLU A 294 20.78 -5.73 -10.02
C GLU A 294 20.29 -4.91 -8.80
N ARG A 295 20.27 -5.55 -7.63
CA ARG A 295 19.78 -4.99 -6.34
C ARG A 295 18.28 -4.69 -6.26
N LYS A 296 17.49 -5.03 -7.28
CA LYS A 296 16.02 -4.91 -7.26
C LYS A 296 15.39 -6.27 -7.05
N GLU A 297 14.43 -6.35 -6.14
CA GLU A 297 13.67 -7.59 -5.90
C GLU A 297 12.84 -7.95 -7.14
N VAL A 298 13.04 -9.17 -7.63
CA VAL A 298 12.34 -9.72 -8.82
C VAL A 298 11.44 -10.89 -8.48
N GLY A 299 11.53 -11.44 -7.27
CA GLY A 299 10.66 -12.50 -6.80
C GLY A 299 10.96 -12.93 -5.37
N SER A 300 10.03 -13.67 -4.79
CA SER A 300 10.16 -14.26 -3.47
C SER A 300 9.55 -15.66 -3.47
N LEU A 301 10.15 -16.57 -2.73
CA LEU A 301 9.70 -17.95 -2.60
C LEU A 301 9.95 -18.45 -1.18
N VAL A 302 9.34 -19.58 -0.83
CA VAL A 302 9.47 -20.20 0.50
C VAL A 302 10.11 -21.58 0.34
N ALA A 303 11.17 -21.84 1.10
CA ALA A 303 11.82 -23.14 1.12
C ALA A 303 10.93 -24.23 1.74
N GLY A 304 11.07 -25.46 1.25
CA GLY A 304 10.43 -26.64 1.80
C GLY A 304 10.95 -27.01 3.20
N GLU A 305 10.49 -28.14 3.73
CA GLU A 305 10.86 -28.59 5.08
C GLU A 305 12.34 -29.00 5.20
N ASP A 306 12.95 -29.43 4.10
CA ASP A 306 14.36 -29.79 3.99
C ASP A 306 15.26 -28.60 3.59
N GLY A 307 14.68 -27.39 3.49
CA GLY A 307 15.34 -26.19 3.03
C GLY A 307 15.54 -26.12 1.52
N GLN A 308 15.09 -27.11 0.75
CA GLN A 308 15.17 -27.06 -0.71
C GLN A 308 14.10 -26.13 -1.26
N PHE A 309 14.41 -25.50 -2.38
CA PHE A 309 13.44 -24.73 -3.13
C PHE A 309 13.67 -24.84 -4.63
N SER A 310 12.58 -24.69 -5.37
CA SER A 310 12.61 -24.53 -6.81
C SER A 310 11.60 -23.47 -7.24
N ALA A 311 11.96 -22.69 -8.24
CA ALA A 311 11.10 -21.67 -8.81
C ALA A 311 11.42 -21.46 -10.29
N VAL A 312 10.46 -20.92 -11.01
CA VAL A 312 10.66 -20.45 -12.38
C VAL A 312 10.79 -18.94 -12.33
N LEU A 313 11.96 -18.42 -12.71
CA LEU A 313 12.17 -17.01 -12.93
C LEU A 313 11.77 -16.69 -14.38
N HIS A 314 10.64 -16.00 -14.54
CA HIS A 314 10.14 -15.67 -15.87
C HIS A 314 11.00 -14.63 -16.58
N ALA A 315 11.20 -14.77 -17.89
CA ALA A 315 11.88 -13.80 -18.76
C ALA A 315 11.38 -12.37 -18.53
N ALA A 316 10.06 -12.21 -18.38
CA ALA A 316 9.40 -10.93 -18.15
C ALA A 316 9.92 -10.18 -16.91
N ALA A 317 10.32 -10.89 -15.85
CA ALA A 317 10.87 -10.28 -14.64
C ALA A 317 12.27 -9.68 -14.87
N LEU A 318 13.01 -10.17 -15.88
CA LEU A 318 14.33 -9.67 -16.26
C LEU A 318 14.31 -8.67 -17.42
N GLN A 319 13.18 -8.51 -18.12
CA GLN A 319 13.04 -7.56 -19.24
C GLN A 319 13.49 -6.12 -18.92
N PRO A 320 13.23 -5.55 -17.72
CA PRO A 320 13.73 -4.22 -17.38
C PRO A 320 15.25 -4.08 -17.46
N PHE A 321 15.98 -5.20 -17.37
CA PHE A 321 17.44 -5.27 -17.37
C PHE A 321 18.01 -5.81 -18.70
N ALA A 322 17.16 -6.09 -19.70
CA ALA A 322 17.59 -6.68 -20.97
C ALA A 322 18.66 -5.83 -21.70
N HIS A 323 18.62 -4.50 -21.51
CA HIS A 323 19.59 -3.55 -22.06
C HIS A 323 21.03 -3.76 -21.56
N LEU A 324 21.23 -4.47 -20.45
CA LEU A 324 22.56 -4.75 -19.88
C LEU A 324 23.25 -5.94 -20.54
N GLY A 325 22.51 -6.79 -21.28
CA GLY A 325 23.01 -8.03 -21.91
C GLY A 325 23.38 -9.15 -20.93
N GLN A 326 23.79 -8.82 -19.71
CA GLN A 326 24.01 -9.73 -18.58
C GLN A 326 23.40 -9.13 -17.33
N VAL A 327 22.79 -9.98 -16.50
CA VAL A 327 22.08 -9.59 -15.28
C VAL A 327 22.61 -10.41 -14.12
N GLN A 328 23.05 -9.74 -13.06
CA GLN A 328 23.46 -10.38 -11.81
C GLN A 328 22.24 -10.71 -10.96
N LEU A 329 22.05 -11.99 -10.69
CA LEU A 329 21.02 -12.53 -9.81
C LEU A 329 21.66 -13.00 -8.51
N VAL A 330 21.14 -12.55 -7.39
CA VAL A 330 21.52 -13.01 -6.04
C VAL A 330 20.26 -13.35 -5.27
N ALA A 331 20.30 -14.42 -4.48
CA ALA A 331 19.23 -14.73 -3.54
C ALA A 331 19.63 -14.36 -2.11
N ARG A 332 18.64 -13.96 -1.32
CA ARG A 332 18.76 -13.73 0.12
C ARG A 332 17.77 -14.62 0.85
N ALA A 333 18.24 -15.42 1.80
CA ALA A 333 17.39 -16.29 2.59
C ALA A 333 17.27 -15.77 4.03
N THR A 334 16.05 -15.73 4.54
CA THR A 334 15.75 -15.42 5.94
C THR A 334 15.02 -16.60 6.55
N ALA A 335 15.67 -17.29 7.49
CA ALA A 335 15.05 -18.38 8.22
C ALA A 335 14.04 -17.84 9.23
N ASN A 336 12.95 -18.58 9.46
CA ASN A 336 11.97 -18.26 10.49
C ASN A 336 12.37 -18.86 11.85
N LEU A 337 13.59 -18.56 12.28
CA LEU A 337 14.16 -19.01 13.54
C LEU A 337 14.71 -17.80 14.30
N PRO A 338 14.57 -17.75 15.64
CA PRO A 338 15.19 -16.69 16.42
C PRO A 338 16.72 -16.84 16.35
N TRP A 339 17.44 -15.73 16.46
CA TRP A 339 18.92 -15.71 16.49
C TRP A 339 19.58 -16.26 15.21
N THR A 340 18.94 -16.07 14.06
CA THR A 340 19.55 -16.35 12.75
C THR A 340 19.84 -15.07 11.97
N GLU A 341 21.02 -14.97 11.38
CA GLU A 341 21.34 -13.94 10.40
C GLU A 341 21.00 -14.40 8.97
N PRO A 342 20.49 -13.49 8.12
CA PRO A 342 20.12 -13.82 6.76
C PRO A 342 21.35 -14.17 5.91
N GLY A 343 21.17 -15.16 5.06
CA GLY A 343 22.19 -15.66 4.13
C GLY A 343 22.07 -15.04 2.75
N TRP A 344 23.18 -14.93 2.04
CA TRP A 344 23.21 -14.53 0.64
C TRP A 344 23.82 -15.65 -0.20
N SER A 345 23.28 -15.87 -1.40
CA SER A 345 23.86 -16.82 -2.34
C SER A 345 25.09 -16.25 -3.05
N GLN A 346 25.83 -17.11 -3.75
CA GLN A 346 26.71 -16.64 -4.83
C GLN A 346 25.94 -15.81 -5.86
N VAL A 347 26.67 -14.94 -6.56
CA VAL A 347 26.16 -14.18 -7.71
C VAL A 347 26.05 -15.12 -8.90
N LEU A 348 24.86 -15.24 -9.46
CA LEU A 348 24.62 -15.90 -10.74
C LEU A 348 24.53 -14.85 -11.85
N VAL A 349 25.16 -15.12 -13.00
CA VAL A 349 25.07 -14.24 -14.17
C VAL A 349 24.11 -14.85 -15.18
N LEU A 350 23.00 -14.17 -15.42
CA LEU A 350 21.98 -14.59 -16.38
C LEU A 350 22.06 -13.73 -17.63
N ARG A 351 21.77 -14.31 -18.79
CA ARG A 351 21.63 -13.60 -20.07
C ARG A 351 20.17 -13.59 -20.46
N PRO A 352 19.44 -12.48 -20.27
CA PRO A 352 18.04 -12.42 -20.66
C PRO A 352 17.88 -12.72 -22.16
N PRO A 353 16.84 -13.46 -22.57
CA PRO A 353 16.59 -13.65 -23.99
C PRO A 353 16.34 -12.28 -24.63
N PRO A 354 16.80 -12.06 -25.87
CA PRO A 354 16.51 -10.82 -26.57
C PRO A 354 14.99 -10.61 -26.61
N PRO A 355 14.51 -9.35 -26.53
CA PRO A 355 13.10 -9.07 -26.68
C PRO A 355 12.60 -9.70 -27.98
N SER A 356 11.46 -10.40 -27.92
CA SER A 356 10.93 -11.03 -29.12
C SER A 356 10.65 -9.94 -30.17
N PRO A 357 11.03 -10.12 -31.44
CA PRO A 357 10.79 -9.11 -32.48
C PRO A 357 9.29 -8.75 -32.58
N TRP A 358 8.40 -9.70 -32.27
CA TRP A 358 6.96 -9.47 -32.22
C TRP A 358 6.51 -8.37 -31.23
N GLN A 359 7.17 -8.23 -30.08
CA GLN A 359 6.85 -7.18 -29.09
C GLN A 359 7.26 -5.78 -29.59
N GLU A 360 8.35 -5.68 -30.33
CA GLU A 360 8.75 -4.43 -31.00
C GLU A 360 7.72 -4.07 -32.09
N TRP A 361 7.30 -5.05 -32.91
CA TRP A 361 6.24 -4.83 -33.91
C TRP A 361 4.88 -4.47 -33.28
N ALA A 362 4.52 -5.07 -32.14
CA ALA A 362 3.27 -4.79 -31.45
C ALA A 362 3.24 -3.37 -30.84
N SER A 363 4.35 -2.91 -30.27
CA SER A 363 4.45 -1.54 -29.72
C SER A 363 4.45 -0.48 -30.83
N LEU A 364 5.13 -0.75 -31.96
CA LEU A 364 5.04 0.09 -33.17
C LEU A 364 3.61 0.11 -33.75
N GLY A 365 2.93 -1.04 -33.79
CA GLY A 365 1.54 -1.14 -34.25
C GLY A 365 0.56 -0.38 -33.35
N ALA A 366 0.73 -0.45 -32.03
CA ALA A 366 -0.07 0.30 -31.07
C ALA A 366 0.16 1.83 -31.19
N LEU A 367 1.41 2.25 -31.41
CA LEU A 367 1.75 3.66 -31.65
C LEU A 367 1.10 4.16 -32.95
N ALA A 368 1.16 3.38 -34.03
CA ALA A 368 0.52 3.71 -35.29
C ALA A 368 -1.02 3.83 -35.14
N LEU A 369 -1.66 2.90 -34.42
CA LEU A 369 -3.08 2.96 -34.13
C LEU A 369 -3.45 4.19 -33.27
N ALA A 370 -2.64 4.50 -32.26
CA ALA A 370 -2.81 5.68 -31.42
C ALA A 370 -2.71 6.98 -32.23
N LEU A 371 -1.76 7.07 -33.16
CA LEU A 371 -1.61 8.20 -34.08
C LEU A 371 -2.82 8.33 -35.02
N VAL A 372 -3.34 7.22 -35.56
CA VAL A 372 -4.56 7.22 -36.38
C VAL A 372 -5.77 7.69 -35.58
N LEU A 373 -5.94 7.20 -34.35
CA LEU A 373 -7.04 7.61 -33.45
C LEU A 373 -6.92 9.08 -33.02
N LEU A 374 -5.70 9.57 -32.79
CA LEU A 374 -5.42 10.96 -32.47
C LEU A 374 -5.77 11.86 -33.68
N ALA A 375 -5.32 11.49 -34.87
CA ALA A 375 -5.63 12.19 -36.11
C ALA A 375 -7.15 12.23 -36.38
N TRP A 376 -7.85 11.12 -36.12
CA TRP A 376 -9.30 11.05 -36.22
C TRP A 376 -10.01 11.95 -35.19
N ARG A 377 -9.56 11.95 -33.93
CA ARG A 377 -10.08 12.85 -32.89
C ARG A 377 -9.86 14.32 -33.21
N LEU A 378 -8.67 14.69 -33.70
CA LEU A 378 -8.36 16.06 -34.10
C LEU A 378 -9.22 16.50 -35.29
N ARG A 379 -9.47 15.62 -36.27
CA ARG A 379 -10.43 15.88 -37.36
C ARG A 379 -11.84 16.11 -36.85
N ARG A 380 -12.29 15.33 -35.85
CA ARG A 380 -13.62 15.44 -35.27
C ARG A 380 -13.78 16.71 -34.41
N ALA A 381 -12.72 17.13 -33.71
CA ALA A 381 -12.69 18.36 -32.93
C ALA A 381 -12.75 19.60 -33.82
N ARG A 382 -12.03 19.62 -34.96
CA ARG A 382 -12.11 20.71 -35.95
C ARG A 382 -13.52 20.87 -36.54
N ARG A 383 -14.20 19.76 -36.85
CA ARG A 383 -15.61 19.81 -37.31
C ARG A 383 -16.57 20.35 -36.26
N LYS A 384 -16.24 20.21 -34.97
CA LYS A 384 -17.06 20.72 -33.87
C LYS A 384 -16.81 22.20 -33.61
N SER A 385 -15.56 22.67 -33.71
CA SER A 385 -15.24 24.10 -33.59
C SER A 385 -15.78 24.94 -34.74
N GLU A 386 -15.85 24.39 -35.95
CA GLU A 386 -16.53 25.06 -37.08
C GLU A 386 -18.03 25.20 -36.83
N ALA A 387 -18.69 24.17 -36.28
CA ALA A 387 -20.11 24.24 -35.91
C ALA A 387 -20.38 25.23 -34.76
N ASP A 388 -19.50 25.25 -33.74
CA ASP A 388 -19.64 26.15 -32.59
C ASP A 388 -19.34 27.62 -32.97
N GLN A 389 -18.41 27.88 -33.91
CA GLN A 389 -18.14 29.22 -34.45
C GLN A 389 -19.29 29.75 -35.32
N LEU A 390 -19.94 28.88 -36.10
CA LEU A 390 -21.11 29.24 -36.91
C LEU A 390 -22.34 29.55 -36.03
N GLN A 391 -22.48 28.88 -34.90
CA GLN A 391 -23.57 29.13 -33.94
C GLN A 391 -23.37 30.44 -33.16
N ALA A 392 -22.13 30.79 -32.81
CA ALA A 392 -21.81 32.07 -32.17
C ALA A 392 -22.01 33.28 -33.11
N GLN A 393 -21.81 33.10 -34.42
CA GLN A 393 -22.12 34.14 -35.42
C GLN A 393 -23.62 34.33 -35.65
N ALA A 394 -24.43 33.27 -35.51
CA ALA A 394 -25.89 33.36 -35.61
C ALA A 394 -26.53 34.11 -34.42
N GLU A 395 -26.00 33.95 -33.20
CA GLU A 395 -26.49 34.67 -32.01
C GLU A 395 -26.20 36.18 -32.05
N GLN A 396 -25.11 36.61 -32.69
CA GLN A 396 -24.77 38.04 -32.80
C GLN A 396 -25.60 38.81 -33.84
N ALA A 397 -26.32 38.12 -34.74
CA ALA A 397 -27.06 38.74 -35.85
C ALA A 397 -28.55 38.99 -35.58
N GLY A 398 -29.09 38.60 -34.41
CA GLY A 398 -30.47 38.93 -34.02
C GLY A 398 -31.57 38.39 -34.95
N LEU A 399 -31.35 37.24 -35.60
CA LEU A 399 -32.34 36.56 -36.44
C LEU A 399 -33.05 35.44 -35.65
N PRO A 400 -34.36 35.20 -35.85
CA PRO A 400 -35.06 34.07 -35.23
C PRO A 400 -34.43 32.74 -35.69
N THR A 401 -34.36 31.79 -34.76
CA THR A 401 -33.45 30.62 -34.71
C THR A 401 -33.66 29.53 -35.79
N GLU A 402 -34.35 29.81 -36.89
CA GLU A 402 -34.82 28.77 -37.84
C GLU A 402 -34.43 28.97 -39.31
N THR A 403 -33.46 29.85 -39.60
CA THR A 403 -32.93 30.03 -40.97
C THR A 403 -31.41 30.21 -40.98
N MET A 404 -30.68 29.32 -41.66
CA MET A 404 -29.30 29.56 -42.07
C MET A 404 -29.27 30.08 -43.51
N ILE A 405 -28.57 31.20 -43.74
CA ILE A 405 -28.31 31.76 -45.07
C ILE A 405 -27.02 31.13 -45.60
N ALA A 406 -27.09 30.45 -46.75
CA ALA A 406 -25.90 30.01 -47.47
C ALA A 406 -25.42 31.17 -48.36
N GLY A 407 -24.21 31.68 -48.11
CA GLY A 407 -23.57 32.63 -49.01
C GLY A 407 -23.09 31.94 -50.29
N ALA A 408 -23.51 32.46 -51.44
CA ALA A 408 -22.90 32.17 -52.73
C ALA A 408 -22.76 33.47 -53.53
N ASP A 409 -21.58 33.69 -54.09
CA ASP A 409 -21.21 34.85 -54.88
C ASP A 409 -22.04 34.95 -56.18
N GLY A 410 -22.85 36.00 -56.26
CA GLY A 410 -23.75 36.34 -57.37
C GLY A 410 -24.93 37.13 -56.83
N GLN A 411 -25.44 38.15 -57.54
CA GLN A 411 -26.64 38.88 -57.10
C GLN A 411 -27.79 37.88 -56.90
N PRO A 412 -28.23 37.60 -55.66
CA PRO A 412 -29.14 36.50 -55.43
C PRO A 412 -30.53 36.86 -55.98
N PRO A 413 -31.24 35.94 -56.67
CA PRO A 413 -32.58 36.16 -57.15
C PRO A 413 -33.49 36.63 -55.99
N CYS A 414 -33.87 37.90 -56.03
CA CYS A 414 -34.63 38.55 -54.95
C CYS A 414 -36.13 38.24 -55.00
N PHE A 415 -36.59 37.58 -56.08
CA PHE A 415 -37.99 37.26 -56.39
C PHE A 415 -38.24 35.74 -56.48
N ALA A 416 -37.34 34.91 -55.95
CA ALA A 416 -37.47 33.46 -55.96
C ALA A 416 -37.23 32.87 -54.57
N LEU A 417 -38.10 31.93 -54.18
CA LEU A 417 -37.93 31.09 -53.02
C LEU A 417 -37.18 29.82 -53.45
N ARG A 418 -36.00 29.57 -52.88
CA ARG A 418 -35.28 28.30 -52.98
C ARG A 418 -34.83 27.87 -51.59
N ALA A 419 -35.52 26.89 -51.02
CA ALA A 419 -35.28 26.45 -49.66
C ALA A 419 -35.00 24.95 -49.60
N LYS A 420 -34.05 24.54 -48.76
CA LYS A 420 -33.79 23.13 -48.47
C LYS A 420 -34.30 22.77 -47.08
N VAL A 421 -35.29 21.88 -47.03
CA VAL A 421 -35.87 21.35 -45.81
C VAL A 421 -35.05 20.16 -45.33
N VAL A 422 -34.50 20.28 -44.13
CA VAL A 422 -33.57 19.31 -43.55
C VAL A 422 -34.06 18.90 -42.18
N HIS A 423 -33.92 17.61 -41.87
CA HIS A 423 -34.24 17.06 -40.56
C HIS A 423 -33.30 17.65 -39.50
N GLY A 424 -33.85 18.37 -38.51
CA GLY A 424 -33.05 19.05 -37.49
C GLY A 424 -32.06 18.15 -36.73
N GLU A 425 -32.46 16.92 -36.36
CA GLU A 425 -31.54 15.98 -35.67
C GLU A 425 -30.58 15.20 -36.59
N LEU A 426 -31.00 14.87 -37.83
CA LEU A 426 -30.26 13.94 -38.70
C LEU A 426 -29.42 14.67 -39.76
N GLY A 427 -29.68 15.96 -40.00
CA GLY A 427 -29.02 16.73 -41.05
C GLY A 427 -29.29 16.22 -42.47
N ARG A 428 -30.31 15.37 -42.66
CA ARG A 428 -30.68 14.80 -43.97
C ARG A 428 -31.89 15.51 -44.56
N PRO A 429 -31.97 15.66 -45.89
CA PRO A 429 -33.15 16.26 -46.53
C PRO A 429 -34.41 15.44 -46.26
N VAL A 430 -35.56 16.11 -46.12
CA VAL A 430 -36.84 15.47 -45.79
C VAL A 430 -37.88 15.80 -46.86
N ALA A 431 -38.61 14.78 -47.31
CA ALA A 431 -39.73 14.97 -48.21
C ALA A 431 -40.83 15.81 -47.53
N CYS A 432 -41.33 16.83 -48.22
CA CYS A 432 -42.21 17.82 -47.63
C CYS A 432 -43.16 18.45 -48.63
N ARG A 433 -44.22 19.06 -48.10
CA ARG A 433 -45.18 19.87 -48.83
C ARG A 433 -45.13 21.29 -48.29
N GLY A 434 -44.79 22.25 -49.14
CA GLY A 434 -44.90 23.68 -48.89
C GLY A 434 -46.25 24.21 -49.41
N LEU A 435 -46.92 25.02 -48.60
CA LEU A 435 -48.07 25.83 -48.99
C LEU A 435 -47.66 27.30 -48.89
N LEU A 436 -47.55 27.96 -50.03
CA LEU A 436 -47.17 29.37 -50.12
C LEU A 436 -48.42 30.21 -50.38
N ARG A 437 -48.73 31.12 -49.46
CA ARG A 437 -49.86 32.06 -49.56
C ARG A 437 -49.36 33.44 -49.98
N ALA A 438 -49.89 33.96 -51.07
CA ALA A 438 -49.54 35.25 -51.66
C ALA A 438 -50.42 36.40 -51.10
N PRO A 439 -50.02 37.69 -51.31
CA PRO A 439 -50.73 38.86 -50.79
C PRO A 439 -52.21 38.97 -51.20
N GLY A 440 -52.59 38.38 -52.35
CA GLY A 440 -53.96 38.34 -52.86
C GLY A 440 -54.78 37.10 -52.46
N GLY A 441 -54.26 36.28 -51.53
CA GLY A 441 -54.92 35.04 -51.08
C GLY A 441 -54.71 33.81 -51.96
N ALA A 442 -54.00 33.94 -53.08
CA ALA A 442 -53.62 32.81 -53.93
C ALA A 442 -52.71 31.83 -53.16
N LEU A 443 -52.96 30.53 -53.33
CA LEU A 443 -52.23 29.45 -52.68
C LEU A 443 -51.48 28.62 -53.73
N THR A 444 -50.15 28.56 -53.61
CA THR A 444 -49.30 27.70 -54.42
C THR A 444 -48.84 26.52 -53.58
N VAL A 445 -49.00 25.31 -54.11
CA VAL A 445 -48.56 24.07 -53.45
C VAL A 445 -47.25 23.63 -54.10
N ILE A 446 -46.21 23.44 -53.28
CA ILE A 446 -44.88 23.00 -53.70
C ILE A 446 -44.62 21.65 -53.02
N VAL A 447 -44.38 20.59 -53.80
CA VAL A 447 -44.08 19.25 -53.25
C VAL A 447 -42.65 18.90 -53.58
N SER A 448 -41.93 18.36 -52.60
CA SER A 448 -40.52 17.99 -52.75
C SER A 448 -40.21 16.64 -52.14
N ASP A 449 -39.62 15.75 -52.93
CA ASP A 449 -39.17 14.42 -52.48
C ASP A 449 -37.75 14.44 -51.90
N ASN A 450 -36.96 15.49 -52.19
CA ASN A 450 -35.57 15.65 -51.75
C ASN A 450 -35.38 16.83 -50.79
N GLY A 451 -36.48 17.37 -50.26
CA GLY A 451 -36.51 18.53 -49.37
C GLY A 451 -36.24 19.88 -50.04
N LEU A 452 -36.01 19.96 -51.34
CA LEU A 452 -35.89 21.24 -52.05
C LEU A 452 -37.28 21.83 -52.38
N LEU A 453 -37.63 22.96 -51.76
CA LEU A 453 -38.80 23.77 -52.09
C LEU A 453 -38.38 24.92 -52.99
N GLN A 454 -39.04 25.06 -54.14
CA GLN A 454 -38.73 26.11 -55.12
C GLN A 454 -39.99 26.78 -55.65
N ALA A 455 -39.99 28.11 -55.68
CA ALA A 455 -40.96 28.93 -56.40
C ALA A 455 -40.24 30.12 -57.04
N GLU A 456 -40.49 30.37 -58.31
CA GLU A 456 -39.85 31.44 -59.09
C GLU A 456 -40.88 32.52 -59.45
N ASP A 457 -40.39 33.68 -59.89
CA ASP A 457 -41.19 34.81 -60.36
C ASP A 457 -42.28 35.28 -59.38
N LEU A 458 -41.95 35.33 -58.08
CA LEU A 458 -42.85 35.81 -57.05
C LEU A 458 -43.10 37.32 -57.20
N ALA A 459 -44.37 37.74 -57.22
CA ALA A 459 -44.73 39.16 -57.21
C ALA A 459 -44.29 39.83 -55.89
N ALA A 460 -44.02 41.14 -55.92
CA ALA A 460 -43.66 41.89 -54.72
C ALA A 460 -44.81 41.92 -53.70
N GLY A 461 -44.49 41.73 -52.41
CA GLY A 461 -45.46 41.75 -51.31
C GLY A 461 -45.18 40.70 -50.22
N PRO A 462 -46.04 40.64 -49.18
CA PRO A 462 -45.92 39.69 -48.07
C PRO A 462 -46.40 38.27 -48.44
N TYR A 463 -45.62 37.26 -48.08
CA TYR A 463 -45.92 35.84 -48.25
C TYR A 463 -45.90 35.11 -46.91
N SER A 464 -46.74 34.08 -46.81
CA SER A 464 -46.72 33.12 -45.72
C SER A 464 -46.46 31.73 -46.28
N LEU A 465 -45.38 31.09 -45.83
CA LEU A 465 -45.00 29.73 -46.19
C LEU A 465 -45.32 28.79 -45.01
N SER A 466 -46.11 27.75 -45.29
CA SER A 466 -46.36 26.65 -44.37
C SER A 466 -45.72 25.39 -44.93
N VAL A 467 -44.74 24.83 -44.23
CA VAL A 467 -44.08 23.58 -44.61
C VAL A 467 -44.56 22.46 -43.70
N THR A 468 -45.12 21.42 -44.30
CA THR A 468 -45.55 20.20 -43.61
C THR A 468 -44.70 19.02 -44.09
N CYS A 469 -44.07 18.32 -43.14
CA CYS A 469 -43.30 17.10 -43.40
C CYS A 469 -43.84 15.97 -42.52
N ASP A 470 -43.73 14.74 -42.99
CA ASP A 470 -44.08 13.57 -42.18
C ASP A 470 -43.19 13.53 -40.93
N GLU A 471 -43.79 13.19 -39.79
CA GLU A 471 -43.14 13.14 -38.48
C GLU A 471 -42.53 14.47 -37.97
N HIS A 472 -42.94 15.61 -38.50
CA HIS A 472 -42.48 16.94 -38.05
C HIS A 472 -43.65 17.87 -37.72
N GLU A 473 -43.40 18.84 -36.84
CA GLU A 473 -44.35 19.94 -36.63
C GLU A 473 -44.38 20.85 -37.87
N PRO A 474 -45.57 21.37 -38.25
CA PRO A 474 -45.68 22.35 -39.33
C PRO A 474 -44.81 23.58 -39.04
N LEU A 475 -43.99 23.97 -40.01
CA LEU A 475 -43.17 25.17 -39.94
C LEU A 475 -43.88 26.31 -40.67
N HIS A 476 -44.13 27.42 -39.98
CA HIS A 476 -44.77 28.60 -40.54
C HIS A 476 -43.78 29.77 -40.59
N LEU A 477 -43.60 30.35 -41.77
CA LEU A 477 -42.66 31.45 -42.00
C LEU A 477 -43.34 32.57 -42.77
N GLU A 478 -43.10 33.80 -42.35
CA GLU A 478 -43.55 35.00 -43.06
C GLU A 478 -42.35 35.74 -43.64
N PHE A 479 -42.44 36.16 -44.90
CA PHE A 479 -41.37 36.91 -45.56
C PHE A 479 -41.95 37.87 -46.60
N VAL A 480 -41.17 38.88 -47.00
CA VAL A 480 -41.59 39.89 -47.98
C VAL A 480 -40.71 39.81 -49.22
N VAL A 481 -41.32 39.80 -50.40
CA VAL A 481 -40.64 39.86 -51.70
C VAL A 481 -40.58 41.33 -52.16
N PRO A 482 -39.43 41.86 -52.61
CA PRO A 482 -38.13 41.19 -52.74
C PRO A 482 -37.45 40.93 -51.38
N HIS A 483 -37.02 39.69 -51.14
CA HIS A 483 -36.42 39.27 -49.86
C HIS A 483 -34.89 39.41 -49.82
N GLN A 484 -34.29 40.16 -50.77
CA GLN A 484 -32.85 40.43 -50.84
C GLN A 484 -31.99 39.14 -50.80
N GLY A 485 -32.46 38.05 -51.42
CA GLY A 485 -31.75 36.77 -51.43
C GLY A 485 -31.84 35.92 -50.15
N ARG A 486 -32.49 36.39 -49.08
CA ARG A 486 -32.60 35.64 -47.80
C ARG A 486 -33.31 34.29 -47.92
N MET A 487 -34.19 34.16 -48.91
CA MET A 487 -34.95 32.94 -49.19
C MET A 487 -34.35 32.12 -50.34
N ASP A 488 -33.18 32.52 -50.87
CA ASP A 488 -32.44 31.77 -51.87
C ASP A 488 -31.35 30.93 -51.20
N GLY A 489 -31.40 29.61 -51.39
CA GLY A 489 -30.51 28.66 -50.75
C GLY A 489 -30.70 28.51 -49.23
N CYS A 490 -31.80 29.02 -48.65
CA CYS A 490 -32.01 28.95 -47.21
C CYS A 490 -32.28 27.51 -46.75
N THR A 491 -31.85 27.15 -45.54
CA THR A 491 -32.16 25.84 -44.95
C THR A 491 -33.28 25.99 -43.93
N LEU A 492 -34.36 25.22 -44.11
CA LEU A 492 -35.50 25.16 -43.19
C LEU A 492 -35.38 23.91 -42.32
N LEU A 493 -35.54 24.09 -41.01
CA LEU A 493 -35.33 23.04 -40.01
C LEU A 493 -36.61 22.80 -39.21
N PRO A 494 -37.64 22.15 -39.79
CA PRO A 494 -38.82 21.80 -39.02
C PRO A 494 -38.44 20.88 -37.85
N ARG A 495 -39.12 21.04 -36.72
CA ARG A 495 -38.84 20.25 -35.51
C ARG A 495 -39.46 18.86 -35.65
N SER A 496 -38.67 17.81 -35.45
CA SER A 496 -39.19 16.43 -35.45
C SER A 496 -40.13 16.22 -34.27
N CYS A 497 -41.26 15.56 -34.48
CA CYS A 497 -42.23 15.25 -33.43
C CYS A 497 -41.59 14.42 -32.30
N ARG A 498 -40.66 13.51 -32.63
CA ARG A 498 -39.91 12.75 -31.61
C ARG A 498 -38.99 13.63 -30.78
N ALA A 499 -38.36 14.63 -31.39
CA ALA A 499 -37.52 15.59 -30.67
C ALA A 499 -38.34 16.39 -29.66
N VAL A 500 -39.55 16.82 -30.05
CA VAL A 500 -40.50 17.50 -29.18
C VAL A 500 -40.90 16.61 -28.01
N VAL A 501 -41.30 15.36 -28.28
CA VAL A 501 -41.65 14.37 -27.23
C VAL A 501 -40.50 14.15 -26.25
N ARG A 502 -39.26 14.00 -26.73
CA ARG A 502 -38.07 13.88 -25.87
C ARG A 502 -37.89 15.12 -25.00
N GLY A 503 -38.04 16.31 -25.59
CA GLY A 503 -37.95 17.58 -24.88
C GLY A 503 -38.98 17.70 -23.77
N THR A 504 -40.26 17.45 -24.08
CA THR A 504 -41.38 17.52 -23.15
C THR A 504 -41.19 16.54 -21.98
N PHE A 505 -40.80 15.29 -22.27
CA PHE A 505 -40.54 14.29 -21.23
C PHE A 505 -39.34 14.63 -20.35
N ALA A 506 -38.23 15.06 -20.95
CA ALA A 506 -37.03 15.45 -20.21
C ALA A 506 -37.29 16.68 -19.32
N GLN A 507 -38.08 17.64 -19.79
CA GLN A 507 -38.50 18.80 -19.01
C GLN A 507 -39.40 18.39 -17.84
N ALA A 508 -40.34 17.48 -18.04
CA ALA A 508 -41.18 16.95 -16.96
C ALA A 508 -40.34 16.25 -15.87
N ILE A 509 -39.41 15.37 -16.26
CA ILE A 509 -38.52 14.70 -15.29
C ILE A 509 -37.64 15.72 -14.57
N ARG A 510 -37.06 16.69 -15.28
CA ARG A 510 -36.22 17.72 -14.67
C ARG A 510 -36.99 18.56 -13.65
N ARG A 511 -38.24 18.93 -13.93
CA ARG A 511 -39.10 19.68 -12.99
C ARG A 511 -39.31 18.94 -11.67
N HIS A 512 -39.49 17.62 -11.71
CA HIS A 512 -39.80 16.81 -10.52
C HIS A 512 -38.59 16.21 -9.81
N THR A 513 -37.49 15.98 -10.53
CA THR A 513 -36.32 15.24 -10.01
C THR A 513 -35.05 16.08 -9.94
N GLY A 514 -35.04 17.28 -10.53
CA GLY A 514 -33.84 18.12 -10.70
C GLY A 514 -32.79 17.56 -11.67
N SER A 515 -32.96 16.33 -12.17
CA SER A 515 -31.98 15.61 -12.97
C SER A 515 -32.27 15.74 -14.48
N GLN A 516 -31.22 15.72 -15.30
CA GLN A 516 -31.35 15.64 -16.76
C GLN A 516 -31.52 14.18 -17.21
N VAL A 517 -32.20 13.98 -18.34
CA VAL A 517 -32.34 12.67 -18.99
C VAL A 517 -31.22 12.49 -20.01
N ASP A 518 -30.36 11.49 -19.82
CA ASP A 518 -29.35 11.10 -20.80
C ASP A 518 -29.93 10.08 -21.78
N TRP A 519 -30.44 10.57 -22.91
CA TRP A 519 -31.03 9.73 -23.96
C TRP A 519 -30.06 8.71 -24.59
N GLY A 520 -28.74 8.84 -24.37
CA GLY A 520 -27.75 7.85 -24.82
C GLY A 520 -27.68 6.60 -23.93
N ARG A 521 -28.20 6.68 -22.69
CA ARG A 521 -28.11 5.59 -21.69
C ARG A 521 -29.44 5.24 -21.02
N GLU A 522 -30.39 6.16 -21.04
CA GLU A 522 -31.69 6.05 -20.39
C GLU A 522 -32.82 5.87 -21.41
N THR A 523 -33.77 4.99 -21.05
CA THR A 523 -35.04 4.81 -21.75
C THR A 523 -36.18 5.37 -20.89
N PRO A 524 -37.35 5.70 -21.44
CA PRO A 524 -38.50 6.17 -20.66
C PRO A 524 -38.85 5.27 -19.47
N ARG A 525 -38.79 3.93 -19.62
CA ARG A 525 -38.97 2.99 -18.51
C ARG A 525 -37.89 3.06 -17.43
N ARG A 526 -36.63 3.25 -17.81
CA ARG A 526 -35.56 3.42 -16.81
C ARG A 526 -35.74 4.70 -16.00
N ALA A 527 -36.23 5.76 -16.65
CA ALA A 527 -36.57 7.00 -15.98
C ALA A 527 -37.83 6.90 -15.10
N GLU A 528 -38.75 5.96 -15.38
CA GLU A 528 -39.99 5.75 -14.62
C GLU A 528 -39.71 5.52 -13.12
N SER A 529 -38.84 4.57 -12.77
CA SER A 529 -38.56 4.23 -11.37
C SER A 529 -37.98 5.41 -10.59
N ARG A 530 -37.10 6.19 -11.24
CA ARG A 530 -36.53 7.42 -10.67
C ARG A 530 -37.61 8.48 -10.48
N TRP A 531 -38.46 8.67 -11.48
CA TRP A 531 -39.53 9.66 -11.45
C TRP A 531 -40.59 9.31 -10.39
N ALA A 532 -41.01 8.06 -10.31
CA ALA A 532 -41.97 7.55 -9.32
C ALA A 532 -41.44 7.56 -7.87
N GLY A 533 -40.12 7.54 -7.68
CA GLY A 533 -39.46 7.67 -6.38
C GLY A 533 -39.53 9.09 -5.80
N HIS A 534 -39.75 10.11 -6.64
CA HIS A 534 -39.74 11.52 -6.23
C HIS A 534 -41.13 12.16 -6.12
N LEU A 535 -42.20 11.44 -6.49
CA LEU A 535 -43.58 11.91 -6.39
C LEU A 535 -44.32 11.27 -5.21
N ARG A 536 -45.09 12.08 -4.47
CA ARG A 536 -45.85 11.63 -3.28
C ARG A 536 -47.13 10.87 -3.67
N ARG A 537 -47.74 11.23 -4.81
CA ARG A 537 -48.93 10.63 -5.42
C ARG A 537 -48.76 10.61 -6.95
N GLY A 538 -49.66 9.97 -7.69
CA GLY A 538 -49.64 10.01 -9.17
C GLY A 538 -48.89 8.88 -9.88
N ARG A 539 -48.60 7.76 -9.22
CA ARG A 539 -47.80 6.66 -9.82
C ARG A 539 -48.48 6.00 -11.02
N ALA A 540 -49.81 5.97 -11.07
CA ALA A 540 -50.54 5.42 -12.21
C ALA A 540 -50.43 6.33 -13.43
N GLU A 541 -50.48 7.64 -13.20
CA GLU A 541 -50.37 8.70 -14.19
C GLU A 541 -48.96 8.72 -14.80
N ILE A 542 -47.91 8.52 -14.00
CA ILE A 542 -46.52 8.36 -14.49
C ILE A 542 -46.43 7.18 -15.46
N ARG A 543 -47.01 6.03 -15.12
CA ARG A 543 -47.02 4.85 -16.00
C ARG A 543 -47.73 5.13 -17.32
N LEU A 544 -48.84 5.87 -17.28
CA LEU A 544 -49.57 6.28 -18.48
C LEU A 544 -48.75 7.25 -19.33
N ALA A 545 -48.08 8.22 -18.70
CA ALA A 545 -47.21 9.18 -19.37
C ALA A 545 -45.99 8.51 -20.01
N VAL A 546 -45.33 7.59 -19.29
CA VAL A 546 -44.20 6.80 -19.84
C VAL A 546 -44.66 5.95 -21.02
N ARG A 547 -45.83 5.30 -20.94
CA ARG A 547 -46.39 4.53 -22.07
C ARG A 547 -46.71 5.41 -23.27
N ALA A 548 -47.26 6.61 -23.07
CA ALA A 548 -47.52 7.57 -24.14
C ALA A 548 -46.21 7.99 -24.82
N VAL A 549 -45.16 8.28 -24.05
CA VAL A 549 -43.83 8.62 -24.56
C VAL A 549 -43.18 7.44 -25.28
N GLU A 550 -43.25 6.22 -24.76
CA GLU A 550 -42.73 5.03 -25.45
C GLU A 550 -43.44 4.80 -26.78
N ARG A 551 -44.77 4.94 -26.80
CA ARG A 551 -45.56 4.82 -28.04
C ARG A 551 -45.12 5.87 -29.06
N ALA A 552 -44.92 7.11 -28.62
CA ALA A 552 -44.51 8.18 -29.50
C ALA A 552 -43.05 8.06 -29.97
N LEU A 553 -42.12 7.59 -29.13
CA LEU A 553 -40.70 7.48 -29.50
C LEU A 553 -40.36 6.21 -30.27
N TYR A 554 -40.98 5.09 -29.91
CA TYR A 554 -40.67 3.76 -30.47
C TYR A 554 -41.76 3.21 -31.38
N GLY A 555 -42.86 3.96 -31.55
CA GLY A 555 -43.89 3.65 -32.53
C GLY A 555 -43.39 3.83 -33.96
N ARG A 556 -44.14 3.23 -34.90
CA ARG A 556 -43.81 3.22 -36.33
C ARG A 556 -43.72 4.63 -36.93
N ALA A 557 -44.60 5.54 -36.51
CA ALA A 557 -44.59 6.96 -36.88
C ALA A 557 -45.05 7.83 -35.70
N THR A 558 -44.55 9.05 -35.65
CA THR A 558 -44.86 10.04 -34.60
C THR A 558 -45.48 11.27 -35.21
N ASP A 559 -46.70 11.61 -34.82
CA ASP A 559 -47.42 12.77 -35.33
C ASP A 559 -47.70 13.83 -34.25
N THR A 560 -48.36 14.91 -34.66
CA THR A 560 -48.73 16.02 -33.76
C THR A 560 -49.81 15.63 -32.75
N GLU A 561 -50.63 14.61 -33.03
CA GLU A 561 -51.61 14.09 -32.08
C GLU A 561 -50.92 13.38 -30.92
N GLN A 562 -49.91 12.57 -31.23
CA GLN A 562 -49.09 11.90 -30.21
C GLN A 562 -48.31 12.89 -29.33
N ILE A 563 -47.84 14.02 -29.88
CA ILE A 563 -47.26 15.11 -29.07
C ILE A 563 -48.29 15.63 -28.06
N ARG A 564 -49.52 15.89 -28.50
CA ARG A 564 -50.61 16.37 -27.63
C ARG A 564 -50.99 15.34 -26.57
N ASP A 565 -50.99 14.05 -26.92
CA ASP A 565 -51.25 12.97 -25.98
C ASP A 565 -50.16 12.87 -24.90
N VAL A 566 -48.89 13.00 -25.30
CA VAL A 566 -47.77 13.08 -24.36
C VAL A 566 -47.95 14.28 -23.44
N ASP A 567 -48.24 15.46 -23.99
CA ASP A 567 -48.42 16.69 -23.20
C ASP A 567 -49.57 16.56 -22.18
N LYS A 568 -50.75 16.09 -22.62
CA LYS A 568 -51.88 15.79 -21.73
C LYS A 568 -51.52 14.79 -20.63
N ALA A 569 -50.74 13.76 -20.96
CA ALA A 569 -50.30 12.78 -19.98
C ALA A 569 -49.32 13.40 -18.96
N MET A 570 -48.43 14.30 -19.39
CA MET A 570 -47.56 15.06 -18.48
C MET A 570 -48.37 16.00 -17.58
N THR A 571 -49.38 16.68 -18.11
CA THR A 571 -50.27 17.56 -17.31
C THR A 571 -51.01 16.77 -16.23
N ARG A 572 -51.52 15.57 -16.55
CA ARG A 572 -52.17 14.71 -15.56
C ARG A 572 -51.23 14.27 -14.43
N VAL A 573 -49.93 14.05 -14.74
CA VAL A 573 -48.92 13.78 -13.71
C VAL A 573 -48.70 15.01 -12.83
N ASP A 574 -48.61 16.20 -13.43
CA ASP A 574 -48.46 17.45 -12.70
C ASP A 574 -49.68 17.73 -11.79
N GLU A 575 -50.90 17.44 -12.25
CA GLU A 575 -52.15 17.57 -11.49
C GLU A 575 -52.25 16.56 -10.35
N ALA A 576 -51.93 15.28 -10.59
CA ALA A 576 -52.00 14.24 -9.56
C ALA A 576 -50.96 14.40 -8.43
N ASN A 577 -49.90 15.17 -8.68
CA ASN A 577 -48.86 15.47 -7.69
C ASN A 577 -49.13 16.75 -6.88
N ARG A 578 -49.99 17.65 -7.36
CA ARG A 578 -50.53 18.76 -6.56
C ARG A 578 -51.51 18.23 -5.53
#